data_AF-G5SJ58-F1
#
_entry.id   AF-G5SJ58-F1
#
_cell.length_a   1.000
_cell.length_b   1.000
_cell.length_c   1.000
_cell.angle_alpha   90.00
_cell.angle_beta   90.00
_cell.angle_gamma   90.00
#
_symmetry.space_group_name_H-M   'P 1'
#
loop_
_entity.id
_entity.type
_entity.pdbx_description
1 polymer ?
#
loop_
_entity_poly.entity_id
_entity_poly.type
_entity_poly.pdbx_seq_one_letter_code
_entity_poly.pdbx_strand_id
1 'polypeptide(L)'
;MAELHVDSGWVPPDTNVEDFEFAIRTVCEPIFEKPLAEISFGHVLLNLFNTARRFNMEVQPQLVLLQKTLLYVEGVGRQLYPQLDLWKTAKPPFLESWI
;
A
#
# COMPACT_ATOMS: atom_id res chain seq x y z
N MET A 1 -11.55 5.71 -2.66
CA MET A 1 -10.52 4.78 -3.22
C MET A 1 -11.10 3.38 -3.43
N ALA A 2 -12.00 2.93 -2.55
CA ALA A 2 -12.63 1.62 -2.62
C ALA A 2 -13.64 1.45 -3.78
N GLU A 3 -14.43 2.48 -4.13
CA GLU A 3 -15.35 2.41 -5.29
C GLU A 3 -14.61 2.11 -6.60
N LEU A 4 -13.46 2.73 -6.84
CA LEU A 4 -12.62 2.45 -8.01
C LEU A 4 -12.13 0.99 -8.09
N HIS A 5 -11.98 0.30 -6.95
CA HIS A 5 -11.59 -1.11 -6.92
C HIS A 5 -12.78 -2.02 -7.29
N VAL A 6 -13.99 -1.59 -6.96
CA VAL A 6 -15.23 -2.26 -7.40
C VAL A 6 -15.48 -2.00 -8.88
N ASP A 7 -15.36 -0.74 -9.32
CA ASP A 7 -15.58 -0.34 -10.73
C ASP A 7 -14.55 -0.93 -11.69
N SER A 8 -13.32 -1.18 -11.23
CA SER A 8 -12.28 -1.85 -12.00
C SER A 8 -12.40 -3.38 -12.00
N GLY A 9 -13.36 -3.94 -11.25
CA GLY A 9 -13.59 -5.38 -11.13
C GLY A 9 -12.52 -6.12 -10.33
N TRP A 10 -11.68 -5.41 -9.56
CA TRP A 10 -10.63 -6.05 -8.76
C TRP A 10 -11.20 -6.72 -7.52
N VAL A 11 -12.36 -6.25 -7.07
CA VAL A 11 -13.08 -6.72 -5.89
C VAL A 11 -14.53 -7.00 -6.31
N PRO A 12 -15.19 -8.05 -5.78
CA PRO A 12 -16.57 -8.39 -6.15
C PRO A 12 -17.56 -7.22 -5.96
N PRO A 13 -18.56 -7.08 -6.84
CA PRO A 13 -19.50 -5.95 -6.83
C PRO A 13 -20.42 -5.89 -5.60
N ASP A 14 -20.57 -7.00 -4.88
CA ASP A 14 -21.31 -7.11 -3.62
C ASP A 14 -20.46 -6.75 -2.38
N THR A 15 -19.20 -6.34 -2.57
CA THR A 15 -18.32 -5.97 -1.48
C THR A 15 -18.79 -4.70 -0.79
N ASN A 16 -18.87 -4.74 0.54
CA ASN A 16 -19.06 -3.53 1.34
C ASN A 16 -17.82 -2.63 1.21
N VAL A 17 -18.00 -1.54 0.46
CA VAL A 17 -16.98 -0.53 0.15
C VAL A 17 -16.40 0.10 1.42
N GLU A 18 -17.23 0.36 2.43
CA GLU A 18 -16.80 0.98 3.69
C GLU A 18 -15.89 0.04 4.49
N ASP A 19 -16.26 -1.24 4.57
CA ASP A 19 -15.45 -2.26 5.26
C ASP A 19 -14.11 -2.49 4.55
N PHE A 20 -14.11 -2.46 3.22
CA PHE A 20 -12.89 -2.59 2.43
C PHE A 20 -11.97 -1.39 2.63
N GLU A 21 -12.51 -0.17 2.56
CA GLU A 21 -11.73 1.05 2.81
C GLU A 21 -11.17 1.08 4.23
N PHE A 22 -11.98 0.70 5.23
CA PHE A 22 -11.54 0.59 6.61
C PHE A 22 -10.36 -0.40 6.72
N ALA A 23 -10.48 -1.58 6.12
CA ALA A 23 -9.44 -2.59 6.18
C ALA A 23 -8.14 -2.13 5.52
N ILE A 24 -8.19 -1.48 4.37
CA ILE A 24 -7.01 -0.91 3.70
C ILE A 24 -6.38 0.18 4.57
N ARG A 25 -7.18 1.08 5.16
CA ARG A 25 -6.68 2.13 6.06
C ARG A 25 -5.97 1.54 7.27
N THR A 26 -6.55 0.55 7.94
CA THR A 26 -5.93 -0.13 9.09
C THR A 26 -4.59 -0.76 8.75
N VAL A 27 -4.41 -1.26 7.52
CA VAL A 27 -3.14 -1.82 7.07
C VAL A 27 -2.08 -0.74 6.82
N CYS A 28 -2.49 0.43 6.31
CA CYS A 28 -1.58 1.52 5.95
C CYS A 28 -1.25 2.46 7.11
N GLU A 29 -2.14 2.62 8.09
CA GLU A 29 -1.97 3.52 9.24
C GLU A 29 -0.64 3.31 10.02
N PRO A 30 -0.16 2.07 10.27
CA PRO A 30 1.08 1.86 11.01
C PRO A 30 2.33 2.45 10.36
N ILE A 31 2.33 2.66 9.04
CA ILE A 31 3.48 3.17 8.27
C ILE A 31 3.34 4.62 7.84
N PHE A 32 2.19 5.23 8.08
CA PHE A 32 1.89 6.58 7.63
C PHE A 32 2.80 7.61 8.34
N GLU A 33 3.46 8.48 7.56
CA GLU A 33 4.33 9.58 8.03
C GLU A 33 5.47 9.16 8.97
N LYS A 34 5.95 7.92 8.83
CA LYS A 34 7.07 7.39 9.60
C LYS A 34 8.31 7.15 8.74
N PRO A 35 9.51 7.26 9.31
CA PRO A 35 10.76 6.99 8.61
C PRO A 35 10.95 5.49 8.30
N LEU A 36 11.71 5.17 7.26
CA LEU A 36 12.05 3.79 6.85
C LEU A 36 12.58 2.89 7.97
N ALA A 37 13.27 3.47 8.95
CA ALA A 37 13.80 2.75 10.11
C ALA A 37 12.70 2.22 11.06
N GLU A 38 11.52 2.85 11.06
CA GLU A 38 10.43 2.55 12.00
C GLU A 38 9.29 1.74 11.37
N ILE A 39 9.30 1.58 10.05
CA ILE A 39 8.24 0.88 9.31
C ILE A 39 8.76 -0.40 8.70
N SER A 40 7.89 -1.38 8.48
CA SER A 40 8.22 -2.58 7.71
C SER A 40 7.28 -2.73 6.51
N PHE A 41 7.80 -2.53 5.29
CA PHE A 41 7.02 -2.77 4.08
C PHE A 41 6.65 -4.24 3.96
N GLY A 42 7.56 -5.16 4.30
CA GLY A 42 7.23 -6.59 4.36
C GLY A 42 5.96 -6.91 5.14
N HIS A 43 5.81 -6.36 6.36
CA HIS A 43 4.60 -6.56 7.16
C HIS A 43 3.35 -5.92 6.55
N VAL A 44 3.46 -4.71 6.01
CA VAL A 44 2.35 -4.05 5.32
C VAL A 44 1.89 -4.85 4.12
N LEU A 45 2.82 -5.36 3.31
CA LEU A 45 2.50 -6.15 2.13
C LEU A 45 1.80 -7.46 2.50
N LEU A 46 2.27 -8.16 3.53
CA LEU A 46 1.60 -9.36 4.05
C LEU A 46 0.16 -9.05 4.49
N ASN A 47 -0.04 -7.93 5.19
CA ASN A 47 -1.37 -7.52 5.63
C ASN A 47 -2.27 -7.10 4.45
N LEU A 48 -1.72 -6.41 3.44
CA LEU A 48 -2.46 -6.09 2.21
C LEU A 48 -2.91 -7.36 1.48
N PHE A 49 -2.06 -8.39 1.41
CA PHE A 49 -2.45 -9.70 0.85
C PHE A 49 -3.54 -10.39 1.65
N ASN A 50 -3.47 -10.33 2.98
CA ASN A 50 -4.51 -10.89 3.84
C ASN A 50 -5.85 -10.17 3.64
N THR A 51 -5.82 -8.84 3.56
CA THR A 51 -6.99 -8.03 3.25
C THR A 51 -7.52 -8.34 1.86
N ALA A 52 -6.68 -8.36 0.83
CA ALA A 52 -7.06 -8.72 -0.54
C ALA A 52 -7.77 -10.09 -0.58
N ARG A 53 -7.20 -11.11 0.06
CA ARG A 53 -7.84 -12.44 0.17
C ARG A 53 -9.18 -12.41 0.91
N ARG A 54 -9.29 -11.64 2.00
CA ARG A 54 -10.54 -11.51 2.78
C ARG A 54 -11.69 -10.95 1.94
N PHE A 55 -11.37 -10.07 1.00
CA PHE A 55 -12.34 -9.43 0.11
C PHE A 55 -12.41 -10.11 -1.27
N ASN A 56 -11.85 -11.31 -1.43
CA ASN A 56 -11.79 -12.02 -2.71
C ASN A 56 -11.24 -11.15 -3.86
N MET A 57 -10.31 -10.25 -3.52
CA MET A 57 -9.68 -9.37 -4.49
C MET A 57 -8.72 -10.19 -5.37
N GLU A 58 -8.89 -10.08 -6.69
CA GLU A 58 -7.94 -10.69 -7.63
C GLU A 58 -6.64 -9.90 -7.62
N VAL A 59 -5.56 -10.54 -7.14
CA VAL A 59 -4.24 -9.90 -7.12
C VAL A 59 -3.64 -9.95 -8.53
N GLN A 60 -3.49 -8.78 -9.14
CA GLN A 60 -2.83 -8.69 -10.44
C GLN A 60 -1.32 -8.93 -10.34
N PRO A 61 -0.70 -9.63 -11.32
CA PRO A 61 0.74 -9.89 -11.32
C PRO A 61 1.62 -8.64 -11.20
N GLN A 62 1.21 -7.49 -11.78
CA GLN A 62 1.98 -6.25 -11.63
C GLN A 62 2.03 -5.70 -10.19
N LEU A 63 1.04 -6.03 -9.35
CA LEU A 63 1.07 -5.64 -7.93
C LEU A 63 2.17 -6.41 -7.20
N VAL A 64 2.50 -7.63 -7.63
CA VAL A 64 3.64 -8.40 -7.10
C VAL A 64 4.98 -7.76 -7.48
N LEU A 65 5.08 -7.14 -8.66
CA LEU A 65 6.29 -6.42 -9.07
C LEU A 65 6.49 -5.14 -8.26
N LEU A 66 5.42 -4.37 -8.04
CA LEU A 66 5.45 -3.18 -7.19
C LEU A 66 5.94 -3.53 -5.77
N GLN A 67 5.45 -4.64 -5.23
CA GLN A 67 5.87 -5.15 -3.93
C GLN A 67 7.36 -5.47 -3.86
N LYS A 68 7.89 -6.15 -4.89
CA LYS A 68 9.33 -6.45 -4.98
C LYS A 68 10.16 -5.17 -4.99
N THR A 69 9.69 -4.14 -5.70
CA THR A 69 10.33 -2.82 -5.72
C THR A 69 10.30 -2.16 -4.34
N LEU A 70 9.16 -2.18 -3.64
CA LEU A 70 9.03 -1.60 -2.30
C LEU A 70 9.95 -2.28 -1.27
N LEU A 71 10.08 -3.61 -1.33
CA LEU A 71 11.03 -4.35 -0.49
C LEU A 71 12.48 -3.98 -0.78
N TYR A 72 12.83 -3.77 -2.05
CA TYR A 72 14.17 -3.32 -2.43
C TYR A 72 14.45 -1.90 -1.91
N VAL A 73 13.48 -0.99 -2.05
CA VAL A 73 13.57 0.38 -1.51
C VAL A 73 13.71 0.36 0.01
N GLU A 74 12.97 -0.49 0.73
CA GLU A 74 13.13 -0.67 2.18
C GLU A 74 14.56 -1.10 2.54
N GLY A 75 15.08 -2.13 1.87
CA GLY A 75 16.41 -2.69 2.15
C GLY A 75 17.53 -1.68 1.88
N VAL A 76 17.52 -1.04 0.71
CA VAL A 76 18.53 -0.05 0.32
C VAL A 76 18.36 1.24 1.13
N GLY A 77 17.13 1.72 1.26
CA GLY A 77 16.82 2.97 1.95
C GLY A 77 17.15 2.92 3.44
N ARG A 78 16.97 1.79 4.12
CA ARG A 78 17.40 1.66 5.53
C ARG A 78 18.92 1.75 5.72
N GLN A 79 19.70 1.30 4.75
CA GLN A 79 21.16 1.37 4.82
C GLN A 79 21.70 2.76 4.48
N LEU A 80 21.09 3.42 3.50
CA LEU A 80 21.58 4.71 2.97
C LEU A 80 20.94 5.93 3.65
N TYR A 81 19.64 5.88 3.92
CA TYR A 81 18.90 7.00 4.50
C TYR A 81 17.74 6.53 5.39
N PRO A 82 18.03 6.00 6.59
CA PRO A 82 17.03 5.41 7.48
C PRO A 82 15.91 6.37 7.91
N GLN A 83 16.17 7.68 7.88
CA GLN A 83 15.21 8.72 8.26
C GLN A 83 14.29 9.16 7.11
N LEU A 84 14.38 8.51 5.95
CA LEU A 84 13.53 8.83 4.80
C LEU A 84 12.06 8.53 5.14
N ASP A 85 11.24 9.58 5.15
CA ASP A 85 9.79 9.48 5.15
C ASP A 85 9.32 9.51 3.69
N LEU A 86 8.88 8.36 3.20
CA LEU A 86 8.45 8.19 1.81
C LEU A 86 7.21 9.03 1.49
N TRP A 87 6.32 9.26 2.44
CA TRP A 87 5.10 10.02 2.18
C TRP A 87 5.39 11.51 2.06
N LYS A 88 6.23 12.05 2.94
CA LYS A 88 6.70 13.45 2.84
C LYS A 88 7.52 13.69 1.58
N THR A 89 8.31 12.69 1.16
CA THR A 89 9.14 12.79 -0.05
C THR A 89 8.34 12.60 -1.33
N ALA A 90 7.27 11.79 -1.30
CA ALA A 90 6.42 11.53 -2.46
C ALA A 90 5.31 12.56 -2.65
N LYS A 91 4.80 13.20 -1.58
CA LYS A 91 3.70 14.17 -1.64
C LYS A 91 4.00 15.28 -2.66
N PRO A 92 5.07 16.10 -2.52
CA PRO A 92 5.50 17.02 -3.57
C PRO A 92 6.73 16.47 -4.32
N PRO A 93 6.80 16.52 -5.66
CA PRO A 93 5.76 16.89 -6.63
C PRO A 93 5.00 15.68 -7.22
N PHE A 94 5.32 14.46 -6.79
CA PHE A 94 4.93 13.26 -7.53
C PHE A 94 3.47 12.88 -7.33
N LEU A 95 2.96 12.89 -6.10
CA LEU A 95 1.57 12.54 -5.83
C LEU A 95 0.61 13.70 -6.16
N GLU A 96 1.04 14.95 -5.95
CA GLU A 96 0.26 16.14 -6.29
C GLU A 96 0.03 16.31 -7.80
N SER A 97 0.90 15.77 -8.66
CA SER A 97 0.72 15.82 -10.12
C SER A 97 -0.16 14.70 -10.69
N TRP A 98 -0.55 13.72 -9.88
CA TRP A 98 -1.32 12.54 -10.29
C TRP A 98 -2.80 12.61 -9.85
N ILE A 99 -3.13 13.55 -8.95
CA ILE A 99 -4.51 13.91 -8.56
C ILE A 99 -4.96 15.08 -9.44
#